data_AF-X0U1C4-F1
#
_entry.id   AF-X0U1C4-F1
#
_cell.length_a   1.000
_cell.length_b   1.000
_cell.length_c   1.000
_cell.angle_alpha   90.00
_cell.angle_beta   90.00
_cell.angle_gamma   90.00
#
_symmetry.space_group_name_H-M   'P 1'
#
loop_
_entity.id
_entity.type
_entity.pdbx_description
1 polymer ?
#
loop_
_entity_poly.entity_id
_entity_poly.type
_entity_poly.pdbx_seq_one_letter_code
_entity_poly.pdbx_strand_id
1 'polypeptide(L)'
;EDGGGEQPSAVEFQFARKIEVGNGIFSGIIFANDHFYVSFEVDQHVYVKEYDENFTAVGEQHQLTGDDVSVADHQMIFADNCFYLVHSVPPANALYLKKFDAN
;
A
#
# COMPACT_ATOMS: atom_id res chain seq x y z
N GLU A 1 -26.96 -21.82 35.62
CA GLU A 1 -25.67 -21.23 35.21
C GLU A 1 -25.89 -20.59 33.86
N ASP A 2 -25.87 -19.25 33.83
CA ASP A 2 -26.12 -18.44 32.63
C ASP A 2 -24.87 -18.47 31.75
N GLY A 3 -24.95 -19.18 30.64
CA GLY A 3 -23.94 -19.17 29.58
C GLY A 3 -24.12 -17.95 28.69
N GLY A 4 -23.79 -16.77 29.22
CA GLY A 4 -23.73 -15.53 28.45
C GLY A 4 -22.51 -15.53 27.52
N GLY A 5 -22.60 -16.23 26.39
CA GLY A 5 -21.64 -16.08 25.31
C GLY A 5 -21.83 -14.70 24.68
N GLU A 6 -20.85 -13.81 24.86
CA GLU A 6 -20.77 -12.54 24.13
C GLU A 6 -20.85 -12.84 22.63
N GLN A 7 -21.96 -12.43 22.02
CA GLN A 7 -22.12 -12.48 20.57
C GLN A 7 -21.12 -11.49 19.98
N PRO A 8 -20.23 -11.88 19.05
CA PRO A 8 -19.29 -10.94 18.47
C PRO A 8 -20.05 -9.79 17.83
N SER A 9 -19.66 -8.55 18.17
CA SER A 9 -20.24 -7.34 17.60
C SER A 9 -20.28 -7.44 16.08
N ALA A 10 -21.44 -7.18 15.48
CA ALA A 10 -21.58 -7.15 14.03
C ALA A 10 -20.57 -6.15 13.45
N VAL A 11 -19.84 -6.56 12.41
CA VAL A 11 -18.97 -5.64 11.67
C VAL A 11 -19.87 -4.66 10.94
N GLU A 12 -19.92 -3.41 11.42
CA GLU A 12 -20.64 -2.34 10.73
C GLU A 12 -19.77 -1.82 9.58
N PHE A 13 -20.31 -1.94 8.37
CA PHE A 13 -19.69 -1.38 7.17
C PHE A 13 -19.82 0.15 7.19
N GLN A 14 -18.69 0.86 7.25
CA GLN A 14 -18.70 2.32 7.35
C GLN A 14 -18.81 3.01 5.98
N PHE A 15 -17.96 2.65 5.01
CA PHE A 15 -18.02 3.24 3.67
C PHE A 15 -17.33 2.37 2.60
N ALA A 16 -17.67 2.64 1.33
CA ALA A 16 -16.95 2.16 0.15
C ALA A 16 -16.57 3.37 -0.71
N ARG A 17 -15.33 3.38 -1.19
CA ARG A 17 -14.85 4.41 -2.13
C ARG A 17 -14.02 3.78 -3.23
N LYS A 18 -14.24 4.21 -4.47
CA LYS A 18 -13.35 3.90 -5.59
C LYS A 18 -12.10 4.78 -5.50
N ILE A 19 -10.92 4.15 -5.55
CA ILE A 19 -9.64 4.84 -5.63
C ILE A 19 -9.17 4.79 -7.08
N GLU A 20 -8.97 5.95 -7.70
CA GLU A 20 -8.49 6.05 -9.09
C GLU A 20 -6.95 6.04 -9.10
N VAL A 21 -6.38 4.95 -9.62
CA VAL A 21 -4.93 4.77 -9.86
C VAL A 21 -4.62 4.58 -11.36
N GLY A 22 -5.53 5.01 -12.24
CA GLY A 22 -5.38 4.88 -13.69
C GLY A 22 -5.47 3.43 -14.17
N ASN A 23 -4.52 3.02 -15.00
CA ASN A 23 -4.33 1.64 -15.45
C ASN A 23 -3.57 0.77 -14.42
N GLY A 24 -3.37 1.27 -13.20
CA GLY A 24 -2.53 0.61 -12.23
C GLY A 24 -3.16 -0.62 -11.57
N ILE A 25 -2.31 -1.56 -11.18
CA ILE A 25 -2.69 -2.78 -10.45
C ILE A 25 -2.40 -2.56 -8.97
N PHE A 26 -3.44 -2.62 -8.14
CA PHE A 26 -3.35 -2.41 -6.69
C PHE A 26 -2.73 -3.62 -6.00
N SER A 27 -1.77 -3.37 -5.13
CA SER A 27 -1.02 -4.39 -4.41
C SER A 27 -1.18 -4.28 -2.89
N GLY A 28 -1.48 -3.09 -2.34
CA GLY A 28 -1.56 -2.92 -0.91
C GLY A 28 -1.88 -1.51 -0.42
N ILE A 29 -2.36 -1.46 0.82
CA ILE A 29 -2.60 -0.24 1.58
C ILE A 29 -1.91 -0.36 2.94
N ILE A 30 -1.35 0.73 3.42
CA ILE A 30 -0.72 0.84 4.74
C ILE A 30 -1.19 2.13 5.40
N PHE A 31 -1.33 2.11 6.72
CA PHE A 31 -1.55 3.31 7.52
C PHE A 31 -0.25 3.66 8.25
N ALA A 32 0.24 4.89 8.08
CA ALA A 32 1.47 5.37 8.67
C ALA A 32 1.36 6.89 8.87
N ASN A 33 1.90 7.42 9.97
CA ASN A 33 1.95 8.87 10.23
C ASN A 33 0.62 9.60 9.97
N ASP A 34 -0.50 9.04 10.43
CA ASP A 34 -1.87 9.55 10.26
C ASP A 34 -2.40 9.62 8.82
N HIS A 35 -1.73 8.95 7.88
CA HIS A 35 -2.10 8.89 6.46
C HIS A 35 -2.20 7.45 5.95
N PHE A 36 -2.99 7.26 4.90
CA PHE A 36 -3.03 6.01 4.14
C PHE A 36 -2.13 6.12 2.91
N TYR A 37 -1.28 5.11 2.73
CA TYR A 37 -0.40 4.96 1.58
C TYR A 37 -0.86 3.78 0.75
N VAL A 38 -1.28 4.04 -0.48
CA VAL A 38 -1.71 3.03 -1.44
C VAL A 38 -0.58 2.80 -2.43
N SER A 39 -0.04 1.57 -2.45
CA SER A 39 0.93 1.15 -3.45
C SER A 39 0.24 0.44 -4.61
N PHE A 40 0.70 0.74 -5.82
CA PHE A 40 0.18 0.16 -7.05
C PHE A 40 1.27 0.15 -8.12
N GLU A 41 1.10 -0.70 -9.12
CA GLU A 41 1.99 -0.79 -10.26
C GLU A 41 1.38 -0.11 -11.48
N VAL A 42 2.14 0.74 -12.19
CA VAL A 42 1.80 1.24 -13.53
C VAL A 42 2.98 0.99 -14.44
N ASP A 43 2.73 0.39 -15.61
CA ASP A 43 3.75 0.10 -16.62
C ASP A 43 5.00 -0.59 -16.05
N GLN A 44 4.81 -1.54 -15.13
CA GLN A 44 5.88 -2.28 -14.44
C GLN A 44 6.75 -1.42 -13.50
N HIS A 45 6.27 -0.26 -13.06
CA HIS A 45 6.89 0.54 -12.02
C HIS A 45 5.98 0.68 -10.82
N VAL A 46 6.57 0.66 -9.62
CA VAL A 46 5.83 0.83 -8.37
C VAL A 46 5.65 2.31 -8.09
N TYR A 47 4.40 2.68 -7.82
CA TYR A 47 4.02 4.00 -7.33
C TYR A 47 3.37 3.89 -5.96
N VAL A 48 3.44 4.98 -5.21
CA VAL A 48 2.66 5.21 -4.00
C VAL A 48 1.85 6.48 -4.13
N LYS A 49 0.63 6.46 -3.60
CA LYS A 49 -0.22 7.65 -3.46
C LYS A 49 -0.71 7.76 -2.02
N GLU A 50 -0.60 8.97 -1.49
CA GLU A 50 -0.96 9.31 -0.12
C GLU A 50 -2.41 9.80 -0.05
N TYR A 51 -3.09 9.46 1.04
CA TYR A 51 -4.44 9.86 1.36
C TYR A 51 -4.58 10.24 2.83
N ASP A 52 -5.46 11.19 3.11
CA ASP A 52 -5.89 11.51 4.47
C ASP A 52 -6.82 10.43 5.06
N GLU A 53 -7.23 10.60 6.32
CA GLU A 53 -8.16 9.71 7.04
C GLU A 53 -9.51 9.51 6.32
N ASN A 54 -9.89 10.47 5.45
CA ASN A 54 -11.12 10.45 4.68
C ASN A 54 -10.92 9.88 3.28
N PHE A 55 -9.76 9.29 2.96
CA PHE A 55 -9.38 8.81 1.64
C PHE A 55 -9.40 9.89 0.55
N THR A 56 -9.02 11.13 0.90
CA THR A 56 -8.76 12.23 -0.03
C THR A 56 -7.28 12.26 -0.37
N ALA A 57 -6.93 12.34 -1.66
CA ALA A 57 -5.53 12.30 -2.08
C ALA A 57 -4.75 13.52 -1.56
N VAL A 58 -3.57 13.27 -0.99
CA VAL A 58 -2.62 14.28 -0.54
C VAL A 58 -1.51 14.36 -1.58
N GLY A 59 -1.63 15.33 -2.49
CA GLY A 59 -0.63 15.57 -3.52
C GLY A 59 -0.64 14.55 -4.67
N GLU A 60 0.52 14.46 -5.34
CA GLU A 60 0.74 13.61 -6.51
C GLU A 60 1.23 12.21 -6.10
N GLN A 61 1.15 11.26 -7.02
CA GLN A 61 1.77 9.95 -6.81
C GLN A 61 3.30 10.02 -6.99
N HIS A 62 4.01 9.14 -6.30
CA HIS A 62 5.47 9.06 -6.34
C HIS A 62 5.94 7.69 -6.81
N GLN A 63 6.89 7.66 -7.75
CA GLN A 63 7.52 6.42 -8.22
C GLN A 63 8.58 5.95 -7.21
N LEU A 64 8.51 4.68 -6.81
CA LEU A 64 9.43 4.07 -5.83
C LEU A 64 10.54 3.24 -6.50
N THR A 65 10.35 2.85 -7.76
CA THR A 65 11.31 2.08 -8.56
C THR A 65 11.98 2.94 -9.63
N GLY A 66 13.20 2.57 -10.04
CA GLY A 66 13.88 3.26 -11.13
C GLY A 66 13.29 2.89 -12.49
N ASP A 67 13.53 3.73 -13.50
CA ASP A 67 13.05 3.51 -14.87
C ASP A 67 13.73 2.31 -15.56
N ASP A 68 14.85 1.83 -15.01
CA ASP A 68 15.61 0.67 -15.47
C ASP A 68 15.10 -0.66 -14.89
N VAL A 69 14.04 -0.63 -14.08
CA VAL A 69 13.48 -1.80 -13.39
C VAL A 69 12.08 -2.10 -13.89
N SER A 70 11.87 -3.34 -14.33
CA SER A 70 10.55 -3.92 -14.63
C SER A 70 10.10 -4.79 -13.46
N VAL A 71 9.13 -4.29 -12.69
CA VAL A 71 8.52 -4.99 -11.57
C VAL A 71 7.39 -5.89 -12.04
N ALA A 72 7.24 -7.05 -11.41
CA ALA A 72 6.08 -7.92 -11.60
C ALA A 72 5.18 -8.00 -10.36
N ASP A 73 5.77 -7.98 -9.17
CA ASP A 73 5.05 -8.00 -7.90
C ASP A 73 5.75 -7.11 -6.90
N HIS A 74 4.98 -6.54 -5.97
CA HIS A 74 5.52 -5.79 -4.86
C HIS A 74 4.65 -5.85 -3.61
N GLN A 75 5.27 -5.62 -2.47
CA GLN A 75 4.62 -5.46 -1.18
C GLN A 75 5.35 -4.38 -0.39
N MET A 76 4.59 -3.60 0.37
CA MET A 76 5.13 -2.53 1.18
C MET A 76 4.66 -2.66 2.63
N ILE A 77 5.54 -2.36 3.58
CA ILE A 77 5.23 -2.26 5.01
C ILE A 77 5.79 -0.96 5.58
N PHE A 78 5.27 -0.55 6.73
CA PHE A 78 5.80 0.56 7.51
C PHE A 78 6.25 0.05 8.88
N ALA A 79 7.49 0.33 9.26
CA ALA A 79 8.07 -0.03 10.55
C ALA A 79 9.20 0.92 10.90
N ASP A 80 9.44 1.18 12.18
CA ASP A 80 10.57 2.00 12.66
C ASP A 80 10.71 3.36 11.94
N ASN A 81 9.56 4.03 11.68
CA ASN A 81 9.47 5.29 10.94
C ASN A 81 10.04 5.23 9.51
N CYS A 82 9.96 4.07 8.87
CA CYS A 82 10.46 3.83 7.52
C CYS A 82 9.47 2.98 6.71
N PHE A 83 9.40 3.25 5.41
CA PHE A 83 8.75 2.36 4.46
C PHE A 83 9.74 1.34 3.94
N TYR A 84 9.30 0.09 3.85
CA TYR A 84 10.07 -1.00 3.25
C TYR A 84 9.27 -1.56 2.08
N LEU A 85 9.86 -1.51 0.89
CA LEU A 85 9.31 -2.07 -0.34
C LEU A 85 10.10 -3.32 -0.70
N VAL A 86 9.40 -4.45 -0.79
CA VAL A 86 9.92 -5.65 -1.44
C VAL A 86 9.29 -5.74 -2.83
N HIS A 87 10.11 -5.99 -3.84
CA HIS A 87 9.61 -6.19 -5.20
C HIS A 87 10.40 -7.26 -5.96
N SER A 88 9.74 -7.91 -6.92
CA SER A 88 10.33 -8.89 -7.83
C SER A 88 10.65 -8.24 -9.18
N VAL A 89 11.72 -8.70 -9.83
CA VAL A 89 12.13 -8.22 -11.17
C VAL A 89 12.36 -9.45 -12.06
N PRO A 90 11.43 -9.80 -12.97
CA PRO A 90 11.66 -10.87 -13.91
C PRO A 90 12.78 -10.53 -14.91
N PRO A 91 13.51 -11.53 -15.43
CA PRO A 91 13.49 -12.95 -15.07
C PRO A 91 14.44 -13.28 -13.91
N ALA A 92 14.90 -12.29 -13.14
CA ALA A 92 16.07 -12.42 -12.28
C ALA A 92 15.89 -13.41 -11.10
N ASN A 93 14.69 -13.98 -10.87
CA ASN A 93 14.36 -14.84 -9.73
C ASN A 93 14.87 -14.25 -8.39
N ALA A 94 14.89 -12.92 -8.31
CA ALA A 94 15.45 -12.17 -7.20
C ALA A 94 14.37 -11.25 -6.62
N LEU A 95 14.44 -11.07 -5.31
CA LEU A 95 13.69 -10.07 -4.58
C LEU A 95 14.63 -8.94 -4.19
N TYR A 96 14.12 -7.73 -4.34
CA TYR A 96 14.84 -6.51 -3.99
C TYR A 96 14.11 -5.84 -2.84
N LEU A 97 14.88 -5.32 -1.89
CA LEU A 97 14.38 -4.55 -0.74
C LEU A 97 14.85 -3.11 -0.87
N LYS A 98 13.92 -2.17 -0.81
CA LYS A 98 14.20 -0.75 -0.65
C LYS A 98 13.67 -0.25 0.69
N LYS A 99 14.40 0.67 1.30
CA LYS A 99 14.02 1.38 2.51
C LYS A 99 13.91 2.87 2.18
N PHE A 100 12.82 3.49 2.62
CA PHE A 100 12.59 4.93 2.49
C PHE A 100 12.35 5.51 3.89
N ASP A 101 12.98 6.64 4.17
CA ASP A 101 12.63 7.41 5.37
C ASP A 101 11.24 8.02 5.18
N ALA A 102 10.49 8.12 6.27
CA ALA A 102 9.14 8.70 6.25
C ALA A 102 9.12 10.23 6.40
N ASN A 103 10.29 10.87 6.34
CA ASN A 103 10.52 12.29 6.61
C ASN A 103 10.91 13.04 5.34
#